data_AF-A0A935PQI5-F1
#
_entry.id   AF-A0A935PQI5-F1
#
_cell.length_a   1.000
_cell.length_b   1.000
_cell.length_c   1.000
_cell.angle_alpha   90.00
_cell.angle_beta   90.00
_cell.angle_gamma   90.00
#
_symmetry.space_group_name_H-M   'P 1'
#
loop_
_entity.id
_entity.type
_entity.pdbx_description
1 polymer ?
#
loop_
_entity_poly.entity_id
_entity_poly.type
_entity_poly.pdbx_seq_one_letter_code
_entity_poly.pdbx_strand_id
1 'polypeptide(L)'
;MAFKLRPIEGFTYREDGEKVFVTFDGEPSHNAFMALLVTLPENAELDFFDRFYPTISDPGAYVRVQRRGAFFIYYLNNHGWSSGIWAPQGPEALAAWLALNAGPLRADGNPLREMRIEPASGSPFQTPKES
;
A
#
# COMPACT_ATOMS: atom_id res chain seq x y z
N MET A 1 -9.06 -8.69 -15.41
CA MET A 1 -10.34 -8.35 -14.73
C MET A 1 -10.17 -6.96 -14.13
N ALA A 2 -11.00 -5.97 -14.49
CA ALA A 2 -10.86 -4.61 -13.94
C ALA A 2 -11.53 -4.52 -12.55
N PHE A 3 -10.85 -3.92 -11.57
CA PHE A 3 -11.41 -3.70 -10.23
C PHE A 3 -12.38 -2.53 -10.25
N LYS A 4 -13.62 -2.74 -9.80
CA LYS A 4 -14.54 -1.64 -9.58
C LYS A 4 -14.36 -1.10 -8.16
N LEU A 5 -13.49 -0.11 -7.99
CA LEU A 5 -13.35 0.58 -6.72
C LEU A 5 -14.54 1.52 -6.49
N ARG A 6 -14.95 1.65 -5.22
CA ARG A 6 -15.87 2.71 -4.82
C ARG A 6 -15.06 4.00 -4.68
N PRO A 7 -15.42 5.09 -5.39
CA PRO A 7 -14.74 6.36 -5.21
C PRO A 7 -14.84 6.82 -3.75
N ILE A 8 -13.73 7.28 -3.22
CA ILE A 8 -13.63 7.86 -1.88
C ILE A 8 -13.24 9.32 -2.03
N GLU A 9 -13.88 10.19 -1.24
CA GLU A 9 -13.60 11.62 -1.24
C GLU A 9 -12.13 11.90 -0.90
N GLY A 10 -11.54 12.84 -1.62
CA GLY A 10 -10.12 13.20 -1.49
C GLY A 10 -9.17 12.35 -2.32
N PHE A 11 -9.65 11.32 -3.02
CA PHE A 11 -8.85 10.56 -3.99
C PHE A 11 -9.34 10.74 -5.43
N THR A 12 -8.37 10.79 -6.33
CA THR A 12 -8.56 10.71 -7.79
C THR A 12 -8.10 9.33 -8.25
N TYR A 13 -8.83 8.75 -9.20
CA TYR A 13 -8.57 7.40 -9.71
C TYR A 13 -8.28 7.47 -11.21
N ARG A 14 -7.19 6.84 -11.63
CA ARG A 14 -6.83 6.68 -13.04
C ARG A 14 -6.60 5.20 -13.34
N GLU A 15 -7.34 4.67 -14.29
CA GLU A 15 -7.18 3.27 -14.75
C GLU A 15 -6.10 3.17 -15.83
N ASP A 16 -5.34 2.09 -15.81
CA ASP A 16 -4.33 1.74 -16.82
C ASP A 16 -4.23 0.21 -16.93
N GLY A 17 -4.98 -0.37 -17.87
CA GLY A 17 -5.13 -1.82 -18.00
C GLY A 17 -5.81 -2.44 -16.77
N GLU A 18 -5.09 -3.30 -16.05
CA GLU A 18 -5.58 -3.93 -14.81
C GLU A 18 -5.18 -3.15 -13.54
N LYS A 19 -4.47 -2.03 -13.71
CA LYS A 19 -3.98 -1.20 -12.62
C LYS A 19 -4.90 -0.02 -12.41
N VAL A 20 -5.05 0.38 -11.15
CA VAL A 20 -5.69 1.63 -10.76
C VAL A 20 -4.70 2.46 -9.98
N PHE A 21 -4.39 3.64 -10.48
CA PHE A 21 -3.59 4.63 -9.77
C PHE A 21 -4.52 5.49 -8.92
N VAL A 22 -4.23 5.56 -7.64
CA VAL A 22 -4.96 6.38 -6.66
C VAL A 22 -4.06 7.56 -6.30
N THR A 23 -4.43 8.75 -6.74
CA THR A 23 -3.70 9.98 -6.47
C THR A 23 -4.51 10.92 -5.59
N PHE A 24 -3.85 11.91 -5.01
CA PHE A 24 -4.52 12.93 -4.20
C PHE A 24 -3.71 14.22 -4.14
N ASP A 25 -4.44 15.32 -4.10
CA ASP A 25 -3.90 16.64 -3.83
C ASP A 25 -4.13 16.99 -2.35
N GLY A 26 -3.09 17.42 -1.65
CA GLY A 26 -3.18 17.78 -0.22
C GLY A 26 -2.98 16.59 0.74
N GLU A 27 -3.60 16.63 1.91
CA GLU A 27 -3.42 15.62 2.97
C GLU A 27 -4.72 14.83 3.18
N PRO A 28 -4.87 13.64 2.57
CA PRO A 28 -6.03 12.81 2.82
C PRO A 28 -6.13 12.46 4.30
N SER A 29 -7.35 12.50 4.83
CA SER A 29 -7.58 12.15 6.23
C SER A 29 -7.26 10.68 6.49
N HIS A 30 -6.93 10.36 7.74
CA HIS A 30 -6.84 8.96 8.20
C HIS A 30 -8.08 8.15 7.82
N ASN A 31 -9.28 8.74 7.93
CA ASN A 31 -10.54 8.10 7.56
C ASN A 31 -10.66 7.80 6.06
N ALA A 32 -10.08 8.64 5.20
CA ALA A 32 -10.03 8.37 3.77
C ALA A 32 -9.16 7.14 3.48
N PHE A 33 -7.98 7.03 4.11
CA PHE A 33 -7.13 5.83 3.99
C PHE A 33 -7.78 4.58 4.58
N MET A 34 -8.47 4.70 5.71
CA MET A 34 -9.29 3.61 6.26
C MET A 34 -10.35 3.16 5.26
N ALA A 35 -11.09 4.10 4.65
CA ALA A 35 -12.09 3.81 3.63
C ALA A 35 -11.46 3.09 2.42
N LEU A 36 -10.26 3.50 1.99
CA LEU A 36 -9.54 2.87 0.89
C LEU A 36 -9.19 1.41 1.22
N LEU A 37 -8.62 1.16 2.39
CA LEU A 37 -8.27 -0.18 2.84
C LEU A 37 -9.48 -1.10 2.95
N VAL A 38 -10.58 -0.64 3.58
CA VAL A 38 -11.79 -1.48 3.74
C VAL A 38 -12.58 -1.67 2.45
N THR A 39 -12.32 -0.88 1.41
CA THR A 39 -12.88 -1.09 0.07
C THR A 39 -11.95 -1.82 -0.88
N LEU A 40 -10.71 -2.10 -0.47
CA LEU A 40 -9.77 -2.89 -1.25
C LEU A 40 -10.36 -4.31 -1.50
N PRO A 41 -10.43 -4.75 -2.77
CA PRO A 41 -10.82 -6.11 -3.10
C PRO A 41 -9.84 -7.14 -2.54
N GLU A 42 -10.32 -8.32 -2.13
CA GLU A 42 -9.46 -9.37 -1.55
C GLU A 42 -8.47 -9.98 -2.56
N ASN A 43 -8.77 -9.87 -3.85
CA ASN A 43 -7.93 -10.31 -4.95
C ASN A 43 -7.04 -9.20 -5.53
N ALA A 44 -6.89 -8.08 -4.82
CA ALA A 44 -6.03 -6.96 -5.20
C ALA A 44 -4.93 -6.72 -4.16
N GLU A 45 -3.86 -6.06 -4.58
CA GLU A 45 -2.85 -5.47 -3.70
C GLU A 45 -2.86 -3.95 -3.85
N LEU A 46 -2.61 -3.25 -2.75
CA LEU A 46 -2.28 -1.84 -2.73
C LEU A 46 -0.77 -1.70 -2.54
N ASP A 47 -0.11 -1.07 -3.50
CA ASP A 47 1.29 -0.68 -3.42
C ASP A 47 1.42 0.81 -3.09
N PHE A 48 2.34 1.13 -2.20
CA PHE A 48 2.77 2.50 -1.95
C PHE A 48 4.24 2.53 -1.51
N PHE A 49 4.86 3.70 -1.62
CA PHE A 49 6.23 3.90 -1.16
C PHE A 49 6.23 4.40 0.29
N ASP A 50 6.89 3.65 1.18
CA ASP A 50 7.23 4.09 2.53
C ASP A 50 8.60 4.76 2.55
N ARG A 51 8.60 6.09 2.71
CA ARG A 51 9.85 6.87 2.74
C ARG A 51 10.57 6.82 4.09
N PHE A 52 9.92 6.35 5.15
CA PHE A 52 10.50 6.31 6.51
C PHE A 52 11.25 5.01 6.79
N TYR A 53 11.16 4.02 5.90
CA TYR A 53 11.85 2.75 6.09
C TYR A 53 13.37 2.95 6.10
N PRO A 54 14.08 2.55 7.18
CA PRO A 54 15.50 2.81 7.32
C PRO A 54 16.32 1.85 6.46
N THR A 55 16.89 2.37 5.37
CA THR A 55 17.77 1.63 4.46
C THR A 55 19.08 2.40 4.30
N ILE A 56 20.19 1.66 4.33
CA ILE A 56 21.56 2.21 4.42
C ILE A 56 21.98 2.91 3.11
N SER A 57 21.52 2.43 1.95
CA SER A 57 21.97 2.90 0.64
C SER A 57 20.90 3.64 -0.18
N ASP A 58 19.62 3.26 -0.08
CA ASP A 58 18.51 3.82 -0.85
C ASP A 58 17.28 4.02 0.06
N PRO A 59 17.06 5.22 0.62
CA PRO A 59 16.04 5.45 1.66
C PRO A 59 14.65 5.03 1.19
N GLY A 60 13.94 4.32 2.05
CA GLY A 60 12.56 3.90 1.85
C GLY A 60 12.39 2.45 1.37
N ALA A 61 11.14 2.03 1.22
CA ALA A 61 10.76 0.73 0.69
C ALA A 61 9.37 0.77 0.05
N TYR A 62 9.14 -0.09 -0.94
CA TYR A 62 7.78 -0.34 -1.42
C TYR A 62 7.07 -1.27 -0.43
N VAL A 63 5.89 -0.82 -0.01
CA VAL A 63 4.95 -1.59 0.81
C VAL A 63 3.87 -2.13 -0.12
N ARG A 64 3.64 -3.43 -0.06
CA ARG A 64 2.46 -4.08 -0.66
C ARG A 64 1.51 -4.48 0.43
N VAL A 65 0.22 -4.26 0.23
CA VAL A 65 -0.83 -4.57 1.19
C VAL A 65 -1.91 -5.39 0.50
N GLN A 66 -2.31 -6.50 1.12
CA GLN A 66 -3.45 -7.31 0.68
C GLN A 66 -4.49 -7.39 1.79
N ARG A 67 -5.77 -7.36 1.42
CA ARG A 67 -6.88 -7.61 2.35
C ARG A 67 -7.14 -9.12 2.47
N ARG A 68 -7.42 -9.59 3.69
CA ARG A 68 -7.81 -10.97 4.01
C ARG A 68 -8.96 -10.97 5.01
N GLY A 69 -10.20 -11.01 4.51
CA GLY A 69 -11.40 -10.90 5.34
C GLY A 69 -11.42 -9.59 6.13
N ALA A 70 -11.23 -9.70 7.45
CA ALA A 70 -11.25 -8.59 8.40
C ALA A 70 -9.86 -7.98 8.70
N PHE A 71 -8.76 -8.61 8.26
CA PHE A 71 -7.40 -8.12 8.51
C PHE A 71 -6.65 -7.87 7.20
N PHE A 72 -5.46 -7.28 7.33
CA PHE A 72 -4.57 -7.03 6.21
C PHE A 72 -3.25 -7.74 6.45
N ILE A 73 -2.57 -8.04 5.35
CA ILE A 73 -1.17 -8.45 5.39
C ILE A 73 -0.37 -7.47 4.55
N TYR A 74 0.88 -7.24 4.95
CA TYR A 74 1.79 -6.39 4.20
C TYR A 74 3.14 -7.05 3.99
N TYR A 75 3.84 -6.60 2.95
CA TYR A 75 5.16 -7.05 2.56
C TYR A 75 6.01 -5.84 2.17
N LEU A 76 7.28 -5.86 2.55
CA LEU A 76 8.23 -4.78 2.27
C LEU A 76 9.29 -5.25 1.29
N ASN A 77 9.62 -4.42 0.30
CA ASN A 77 10.66 -4.69 -0.67
C ASN A 77 11.38 -3.41 -1.10
N ASN A 78 12.70 -3.47 -1.21
CA ASN A 78 13.50 -2.44 -1.86
C ASN A 78 14.83 -3.02 -2.39
N HIS A 79 15.19 -2.71 -3.64
CA HIS A 79 16.51 -2.98 -4.25
C HIS A 79 17.19 -4.32 -3.85
N GLY A 80 16.47 -5.44 -3.95
CA GLY A 80 17.01 -6.78 -3.66
C GLY A 80 16.91 -7.21 -2.19
N TRP A 81 16.51 -6.31 -1.29
CA TRP A 81 16.08 -6.63 0.06
C TRP A 81 14.55 -6.76 0.12
N SER A 82 14.06 -7.71 0.92
CA SER A 82 12.65 -7.76 1.28
C SER A 82 12.47 -8.26 2.70
N SER A 83 11.28 -8.05 3.27
CA SER A 83 10.93 -8.67 4.55
C SER A 83 10.93 -10.19 4.49
N GLY A 84 10.89 -10.79 3.29
CA GLY A 84 10.87 -12.25 3.08
C GLY A 84 9.58 -12.94 3.50
N ILE A 85 8.74 -12.28 4.31
CA ILE A 85 7.48 -12.78 4.83
C ILE A 85 6.39 -11.71 4.75
N TRP A 86 5.16 -12.15 4.55
CA TRP A 86 3.96 -11.34 4.74
C TRP A 86 3.62 -11.28 6.23
N ALA A 87 3.42 -10.08 6.76
CA ALA A 87 3.08 -9.86 8.17
C ALA A 87 1.64 -9.35 8.30
N PRO A 88 0.85 -9.82 9.28
CA PRO A 88 -0.49 -9.30 9.54
C PRO A 88 -0.43 -7.89 10.13
N GLN A 89 -1.41 -7.05 9.79
CA GLN A 89 -1.58 -5.72 10.34
C GLN A 89 -3.07 -5.31 10.38
N GLY A 90 -3.43 -4.51 11.38
CA GLY A 90 -4.76 -3.91 11.49
C GLY A 90 -4.97 -2.75 10.49
N PRO A 91 -6.20 -2.51 10.02
CA PRO A 91 -6.48 -1.40 9.11
C PRO A 91 -6.08 -0.03 9.68
N GLU A 92 -6.28 0.19 10.99
CA GLU A 92 -5.97 1.45 11.65
C GLU A 92 -4.47 1.77 11.58
N ALA A 93 -3.62 0.77 11.83
CA ALA A 93 -2.17 0.94 11.76
C ALA A 93 -1.69 1.20 10.32
N LEU A 94 -2.26 0.50 9.32
CA LEU A 94 -1.95 0.74 7.91
C LEU A 94 -2.42 2.12 7.44
N ALA A 95 -3.62 2.55 7.83
CA ALA A 95 -4.13 3.88 7.50
C ALA A 95 -3.30 4.99 8.13
N ALA A 96 -2.84 4.80 9.37
CA ALA A 96 -1.90 5.72 10.02
C ALA A 96 -0.55 5.77 9.27
N TRP A 97 -0.04 4.62 8.81
CA TRP A 97 1.20 4.56 8.02
C TRP A 97 1.09 5.27 6.67
N LEU A 98 -0.03 5.10 5.96
CA LEU A 98 -0.36 5.83 4.74
C LEU A 98 -0.44 7.34 5.00
N ALA A 99 -1.15 7.75 6.05
CA ALA A 99 -1.28 9.17 6.41
C ALA A 99 0.08 9.81 6.75
N LEU A 100 0.93 9.08 7.48
CA LEU A 100 2.29 9.52 7.80
C LEU A 100 3.13 9.73 6.52
N ASN A 101 2.99 8.83 5.54
CA ASN A 101 3.67 8.94 4.24
C ASN A 101 3.11 10.07 3.35
N ALA A 102 1.82 10.38 3.46
CA ALA A 102 1.17 11.46 2.71
C ALA A 102 1.45 12.88 3.26
N GLY A 103 1.73 13.00 4.57
CA GLY A 103 1.96 14.30 5.21
C GLY A 103 3.22 15.03 4.71
N PRO A 104 3.33 16.35 4.91
CA PRO A 104 4.53 17.12 4.57
C PRO A 104 5.72 16.69 5.43
N LEU A 105 6.90 16.59 4.82
CA LEU A 105 8.16 16.45 5.55
C LEU A 105 8.67 17.81 6.01
N ARG A 106 9.49 17.80 7.07
CA ARG A 106 10.45 18.88 7.31
C ARG A 106 11.52 18.80 6.20
N ALA A 107 11.42 19.70 5.24
CA ALA A 107 12.43 20.19 4.28
C ALA A 107 12.94 19.33 3.09
N ASP A 108 12.92 17.99 3.06
CA ASP A 108 13.72 17.28 2.01
C ASP A 108 13.14 16.02 1.33
N GLY A 109 12.03 15.43 1.77
CA GLY A 109 11.48 14.23 1.12
C GLY A 109 10.14 14.43 0.41
N ASN A 110 10.01 13.84 -0.79
CA ASN A 110 8.77 13.84 -1.55
C ASN A 110 7.69 13.04 -0.79
N PRO A 111 6.53 13.64 -0.47
CA PRO A 111 5.41 12.92 0.13
C PRO A 111 4.84 11.88 -0.82
N LEU A 112 4.19 10.86 -0.25
CA LEU A 112 3.34 9.96 -1.00
C LEU A 112 2.24 10.79 -1.66
N ARG A 113 2.14 10.68 -2.99
CA ARG A 113 1.11 11.34 -3.82
C ARG A 113 0.36 10.36 -4.71
N GLU A 114 0.87 9.14 -4.82
CA GLU A 114 0.33 8.11 -5.68
C GLU A 114 0.46 6.76 -4.99
N MET A 115 -0.63 5.99 -5.02
CA MET A 115 -0.66 4.58 -4.67
C MET A 115 -1.14 3.82 -5.90
N ARG A 116 -0.81 2.53 -5.98
CA ARG A 116 -1.23 1.68 -7.08
C ARG A 116 -2.00 0.49 -6.56
N ILE A 117 -3.12 0.20 -7.18
CA ILE A 117 -3.91 -1.01 -6.92
C ILE A 117 -3.79 -1.91 -8.15
N GLU A 118 -3.43 -3.18 -7.96
CA GLU A 118 -3.27 -4.15 -9.05
C GLU A 118 -3.69 -5.56 -8.59
N PRO A 119 -3.88 -6.52 -9.53
CA PRO A 119 -4.21 -7.89 -9.15
C PRO A 119 -3.14 -8.52 -8.26
N ALA A 120 -3.59 -9.30 -7.28
CA ALA A 120 -2.67 -10.01 -6.39
C ALA A 120 -1.72 -10.92 -7.16
N SER A 121 -0.42 -10.70 -6.96
CA SER A 121 0.67 -11.31 -7.74
C SER A 121 1.08 -12.71 -7.25
N GLY A 122 0.40 -13.25 -6.23
CA GLY A 122 0.62 -14.61 -5.75
C GLY A 122 -0.05 -14.90 -4.39
N SER A 123 -0.10 -16.18 -4.01
CA SER A 123 -0.51 -16.58 -2.66
C SER A 123 0.58 -16.18 -1.66
N PRO A 124 0.27 -15.44 -0.58
CA PRO A 124 1.23 -15.02 0.44
C PRO A 124 1.82 -16.19 1.25
N PHE A 125 1.27 -17.39 1.07
CA PHE A 125 1.78 -18.64 1.64
C PHE A 125 2.41 -19.48 0.53
N GLN A 126 3.70 -19.25 0.26
CA GLN A 126 4.53 -20.40 -0.09
C GLN A 126 4.84 -21.09 1.24
N THR A 127 4.22 -22.24 1.50
CA THR A 127 4.75 -23.17 2.50
C THR A 127 6.25 -23.35 2.22
N PRO A 128 7.13 -23.32 3.24
CA PRO A 128 8.52 -23.68 3.03
C PRO A 128 8.54 -25.01 2.28
N LYS A 129 9.29 -25.10 1.18
CA LYS A 129 9.61 -26.41 0.62
C LYS A 129 10.40 -27.13 1.71
N GLU A 130 9.79 -28.14 2.32
CA GLU A 130 10.53 -29.11 3.13
C GLU A 130 11.62 -29.67 2.23
N SER A 131 12.87 -29.34 2.57
CA SER A 131 14.09 -29.84 1.95
C SER A 131 14.52 -31.15 2.58
#